data_AF-A0A1Q7L358-F1
#
_entry.id   AF-A0A1Q7L358-F1
#
_cell.length_a   1.000
_cell.length_b   1.000
_cell.length_c   1.000
_cell.angle_alpha   90.00
_cell.angle_beta   90.00
_cell.angle_gamma   90.00
#
_symmetry.space_group_name_H-M   'P 1'
#
loop_
_entity.id
_entity.type
_entity.pdbx_description
1 polymer ?
#
loop_
_entity_poly.entity_id
_entity_poly.type
_entity_poly.pdbx_seq_one_letter_code
_entity_poly.pdbx_strand_id
1 'polypeptide(L)'
;MKKFASAGSQRWLQVAANRKPQLLTSALQRSGAIGPRVSIAWYSPLEKEDFQEYRDGKALEKAGIGKANLKMPLEEFWPARGPVWDALGITSEGHALFIEAKAHIPEAATPTTKATAEASKKLIEGSLARARKFYAPRATASWGNPFYQYANRLAHHYYLRRINEIPSVLVFLYFVNADDMLGPTSEEEWRGAVRLIHAVLGLPKDLRTYGVYDAFLDARLLQDAVN
;
A
#
# COMPACT_ATOMS: atom_id res chain seq x y z
N MET A 1 -24.01 10.55 -6.50
CA MET A 1 -22.97 9.60 -6.07
C MET A 1 -22.13 9.23 -7.27
N LYS A 2 -20.80 9.28 -7.14
CA LYS A 2 -19.89 8.86 -8.22
C LYS A 2 -20.05 7.36 -8.49
N LYS A 3 -19.93 6.95 -9.75
CA LYS A 3 -19.88 5.53 -10.12
C LYS A 3 -18.55 4.93 -9.69
N PHE A 4 -18.50 3.60 -9.51
CA PHE A 4 -17.25 2.87 -9.39
C PHE A 4 -16.32 3.16 -10.57
N ALA A 5 -15.01 3.08 -10.34
CA ALA A 5 -14.01 3.15 -11.40
C ALA A 5 -14.27 2.09 -12.48
N SER A 6 -13.87 2.37 -13.71
CA SER A 6 -14.20 1.54 -14.86
C SER A 6 -13.41 0.23 -14.91
N ALA A 7 -12.17 0.22 -14.42
CA ALA A 7 -11.30 -0.96 -14.46
C ALA A 7 -10.19 -0.95 -13.39
N GLY A 8 -9.51 -2.09 -13.25
CA GLY A 8 -8.27 -2.27 -12.51
C GLY A 8 -8.43 -2.31 -11.00
N SER A 9 -7.31 -2.20 -10.30
CA SER A 9 -7.29 -2.34 -8.85
C SER A 9 -8.17 -1.31 -8.15
N GLN A 10 -8.26 -0.10 -8.71
CA GLN A 10 -9.13 0.94 -8.20
C GLN A 10 -10.61 0.51 -8.22
N ARG A 11 -11.10 -0.06 -9.32
CA ARG A 11 -12.48 -0.59 -9.40
C ARG A 11 -12.71 -1.65 -8.35
N TRP A 12 -11.86 -2.67 -8.34
CA TRP A 12 -12.06 -3.83 -7.48
C TRP A 12 -11.92 -3.48 -5.99
N LEU A 13 -11.02 -2.56 -5.63
CA LEU A 13 -10.89 -2.09 -4.27
C LEU A 13 -12.09 -1.26 -3.81
N GLN A 14 -12.65 -0.39 -4.66
CA GLN A 14 -13.86 0.35 -4.33
C GLN A 14 -15.04 -0.59 -4.07
N VAL A 15 -15.23 -1.62 -4.91
CA VAL A 15 -16.30 -2.61 -4.73
C VAL A 15 -16.05 -3.45 -3.48
N ALA A 16 -14.82 -3.92 -3.27
CA ALA A 16 -14.44 -4.70 -2.09
C ALA A 16 -14.68 -3.92 -0.79
N ALA A 17 -14.25 -2.65 -0.71
CA ALA A 17 -14.39 -1.84 0.50
C ALA A 17 -15.85 -1.44 0.80
N ASN A 18 -16.69 -1.22 -0.23
CA ASN A 18 -18.02 -0.62 -0.05
C ASN A 18 -19.19 -1.60 -0.19
N ARG A 19 -19.01 -2.74 -0.86
CA ARG A 19 -20.08 -3.72 -1.11
C ARG A 19 -19.79 -5.09 -0.53
N LYS A 20 -18.51 -5.49 -0.47
CA LYS A 20 -18.10 -6.79 0.06
C LYS A 20 -16.95 -6.67 1.09
N PRO A 21 -17.04 -5.78 2.11
CA PRO A 21 -15.94 -5.53 3.03
C PRO A 21 -15.48 -6.78 3.78
N GLN A 22 -16.37 -7.76 3.99
CA GLN A 22 -16.04 -9.05 4.58
C GLN A 22 -15.03 -9.87 3.74
N LEU A 23 -15.07 -9.78 2.41
CA LEU A 23 -14.12 -10.48 1.54
C LEU A 23 -12.73 -9.85 1.63
N LEU A 24 -12.68 -8.52 1.67
CA LEU A 24 -11.44 -7.78 1.89
C LEU A 24 -10.84 -8.09 3.26
N THR A 25 -11.64 -8.01 4.34
CA THR A 25 -11.22 -8.39 5.70
C THR A 25 -10.71 -9.82 5.74
N SER A 26 -11.40 -10.77 5.10
CA SER A 26 -10.97 -12.18 5.05
C SER A 26 -9.62 -12.34 4.33
N ALA A 27 -9.37 -11.59 3.25
CA ALA A 27 -8.09 -11.60 2.55
C ALA A 27 -6.94 -11.09 3.44
N LEU A 28 -7.20 -10.04 4.22
CA LEU A 28 -6.24 -9.48 5.18
C LEU A 28 -5.97 -10.42 6.37
N GLN A 29 -6.99 -11.15 6.82
CA GLN A 29 -6.83 -12.17 7.87
C GLN A 29 -6.00 -13.36 7.38
N ARG A 30 -6.27 -13.85 6.16
CA ARG A 30 -5.50 -14.97 5.56
C ARG A 30 -4.03 -14.63 5.35
N SER A 31 -3.70 -13.38 5.02
CA SER A 31 -2.29 -12.96 4.89
C SER A 31 -1.58 -12.77 6.24
N GLY A 32 -2.35 -12.69 7.34
CA GLY A 32 -1.85 -12.36 8.67
C GLY A 32 -1.68 -10.86 8.91
N ALA A 33 -2.14 -10.00 8.00
CA ALA A 33 -2.07 -8.55 8.17
C ALA A 33 -2.88 -8.06 9.37
N ILE A 34 -3.97 -8.76 9.70
CA ILE A 34 -4.78 -8.55 10.89
C ILE A 34 -5.15 -9.89 11.54
N GLY A 35 -5.44 -9.86 12.84
CA GLY A 35 -5.91 -11.05 13.57
C GLY A 35 -7.33 -11.49 13.19
N PRO A 36 -7.72 -12.75 13.46
CA PRO A 36 -9.01 -13.32 13.07
C PRO A 36 -10.23 -12.65 13.72
N ARG A 37 -10.04 -11.90 14.81
CA ARG A 37 -11.10 -11.16 15.53
C ARG A 37 -10.99 -9.65 15.37
N VAL A 38 -10.01 -9.17 14.61
CA VAL A 38 -9.78 -7.75 14.38
C VAL A 38 -10.73 -7.24 13.32
N SER A 39 -11.46 -6.17 13.62
CA SER A 39 -12.28 -5.45 12.63
C SER A 39 -11.53 -4.23 12.10
N ILE A 40 -12.00 -3.69 10.98
CA ILE A 40 -11.41 -2.49 10.35
C ILE A 40 -12.51 -1.45 10.16
N ALA A 41 -12.26 -0.24 10.66
CA ALA A 41 -12.98 0.95 10.25
C ALA A 41 -12.32 1.54 9.00
N TRP A 42 -13.01 1.50 7.86
CA TRP A 42 -12.52 2.03 6.59
C TRP A 42 -12.75 3.53 6.48
N TYR A 43 -11.74 4.26 6.01
CA TYR A 43 -11.77 5.71 5.80
C TYR A 43 -11.49 6.13 4.35
N SER A 44 -11.00 5.21 3.52
CA SER A 44 -10.82 5.38 2.07
C SER A 44 -10.67 4.01 1.41
N PRO A 45 -11.19 3.80 0.18
CA PRO A 45 -12.08 4.71 -0.56
C PRO A 45 -13.53 4.45 -0.15
N LEU A 46 -14.28 5.50 0.24
CA LEU A 46 -15.69 5.38 0.63
C LEU A 46 -16.62 5.96 -0.43
N GLU A 47 -17.68 5.25 -0.78
CA GLU A 47 -18.67 5.70 -1.79
C GLU A 47 -19.31 7.04 -1.41
N LYS A 48 -19.65 7.22 -0.13
CA LYS A 48 -20.19 8.49 0.41
C LYS A 48 -19.21 9.67 0.34
N GLU A 49 -17.92 9.40 0.12
CA GLU A 49 -16.85 10.40 -0.04
C GLU A 49 -16.30 10.40 -1.47
N ASP A 50 -17.10 9.96 -2.45
CA ASP A 50 -16.77 9.90 -3.88
C ASP A 50 -15.48 9.11 -4.18
N PHE A 51 -15.22 8.08 -3.36
CA PHE A 51 -14.05 7.21 -3.45
C PHE A 51 -12.72 7.97 -3.39
N GLN A 52 -12.65 9.04 -2.61
CA GLN A 52 -11.41 9.81 -2.45
C GLN A 52 -10.26 8.96 -1.92
N GLU A 53 -9.12 9.09 -2.58
CA GLU A 53 -7.81 8.57 -2.15
C GLU A 53 -6.99 9.73 -1.57
N TYR A 54 -6.17 9.43 -0.58
CA TYR A 54 -5.46 10.46 0.20
C TYR A 54 -3.95 10.28 0.14
N ARG A 55 -3.24 11.39 0.30
CA ARG A 55 -1.78 11.44 0.45
C ARG A 55 -1.37 12.38 1.58
N ASP A 56 -0.09 12.34 1.92
CA ASP A 56 0.56 13.25 2.87
C ASP A 56 -0.19 13.33 4.21
N GLY A 57 -0.24 14.50 4.84
CA GLY A 57 -0.90 14.70 6.13
C GLY A 57 -2.38 14.31 6.16
N LYS A 58 -3.11 14.41 5.05
CA LYS A 58 -4.52 13.96 4.98
C LYS A 58 -4.64 12.44 5.05
N ALA A 59 -3.70 11.71 4.46
CA ALA A 59 -3.66 10.25 4.59
C ALA A 59 -3.33 9.83 6.03
N LEU A 60 -2.41 10.54 6.69
CA LEU A 60 -2.10 10.32 8.11
C LEU A 60 -3.34 10.56 8.99
N GLU A 61 -4.03 11.68 8.79
CA GLU A 61 -5.26 12.01 9.51
C GLU A 61 -6.34 10.93 9.34
N LYS A 62 -6.61 10.51 8.10
CA LYS A 62 -7.58 9.44 7.78
C LYS A 62 -7.19 8.08 8.37
N ALA A 63 -5.90 7.86 8.60
CA ALA A 63 -5.37 6.67 9.27
C ALA A 63 -5.29 6.81 10.80
N GLY A 64 -5.86 7.88 11.38
CA GLY A 64 -5.87 8.12 12.83
C GLY A 64 -4.59 8.73 13.40
N ILE A 65 -3.71 9.26 12.55
CA ILE A 65 -2.40 9.78 12.94
C ILE A 65 -2.43 11.31 12.93
N GLY A 66 -2.57 11.90 14.12
CA GLY A 66 -2.48 13.35 14.30
C GLY A 66 -1.04 13.85 14.21
N LYS A 67 -0.85 15.07 13.68
CA LYS A 67 0.49 15.68 13.57
C LYS A 67 1.24 15.78 14.90
N ALA A 68 0.53 16.05 15.99
CA ALA A 68 1.11 16.13 17.33
C ALA A 68 1.70 14.80 17.83
N ASN A 69 1.37 13.67 17.19
CA ASN A 69 1.88 12.35 17.55
C ASN A 69 3.16 11.99 16.78
N LEU A 70 3.63 12.86 15.87
CA LEU A 70 4.83 12.63 15.09
C LEU A 70 6.06 13.18 15.81
N LYS A 71 7.06 12.32 16.04
CA LYS A 71 8.39 12.72 16.51
C LYS A 71 9.18 13.47 15.44
N MET A 72 9.00 13.06 14.18
CA MET A 72 9.56 13.72 13.00
C MET A 72 8.40 14.11 12.08
N PRO A 73 8.21 15.40 11.76
CA PRO A 73 7.23 15.84 10.77
C PRO A 73 7.44 15.20 9.40
N LEU A 74 6.36 15.03 8.62
CA LEU A 74 6.44 14.33 7.33
C LEU A 74 7.30 15.09 6.33
N GLU A 75 7.22 16.42 6.33
CA GLU A 75 7.99 17.32 5.48
C GLU A 75 9.52 17.22 5.67
N GLU A 76 9.97 16.77 6.84
CA GLU A 76 11.39 16.48 7.10
C GLU A 76 11.83 15.10 6.59
N PHE A 77 10.87 14.22 6.31
CA PHE A 77 11.11 12.88 5.78
C PHE A 77 10.83 12.78 4.28
N TRP A 78 9.82 13.44 3.76
CA TRP A 78 9.39 13.30 2.37
C TRP A 78 8.87 14.63 1.83
N PRO A 79 9.19 15.00 0.58
CA PRO A 79 8.65 16.22 -0.01
C PRO A 79 7.13 16.13 -0.16
N ALA A 80 6.47 17.29 -0.21
CA ALA A 80 5.03 17.35 -0.49
C ALA A 80 4.68 16.59 -1.78
N ARG A 81 3.45 16.06 -1.84
CA ARG A 81 2.96 15.19 -2.92
C ARG A 81 3.61 13.81 -2.90
N GLY A 82 3.65 13.21 -1.72
CA GLY A 82 4.01 11.82 -1.51
C GLY A 82 2.98 10.83 -2.07
N PRO A 83 3.07 9.55 -1.69
CA PRO A 83 2.24 8.49 -2.23
C PRO A 83 0.76 8.73 -1.92
N VAL A 84 -0.08 8.44 -2.92
CA VAL A 84 -1.55 8.39 -2.80
C VAL A 84 -1.94 6.97 -2.40
N TRP A 85 -2.61 6.78 -1.27
CA TRP A 85 -2.99 5.45 -0.79
C TRP A 85 -4.33 5.03 -1.36
N ASP A 86 -4.38 3.80 -1.87
CA ASP A 86 -5.57 3.26 -2.53
C ASP A 86 -6.66 2.94 -1.52
N ALA A 87 -6.29 2.51 -0.31
CA ALA A 87 -7.18 2.43 0.84
C ALA A 87 -6.49 2.76 2.17
N LEU A 88 -7.29 3.26 3.11
CA LEU A 88 -6.92 3.59 4.47
C LEU A 88 -7.95 3.05 5.45
N GLY A 89 -7.47 2.47 6.55
CA GLY A 89 -8.33 2.00 7.63
C GLY A 89 -7.65 2.08 8.99
N ILE A 90 -8.46 1.87 10.03
CA ILE A 90 -7.98 1.76 11.41
C ILE A 90 -8.51 0.43 11.95
N THR A 91 -7.61 -0.41 12.43
CA THR A 91 -7.99 -1.68 13.05
C THR A 91 -8.65 -1.45 14.41
N SER A 92 -9.44 -2.42 14.91
CA SER A 92 -10.00 -2.37 16.26
C SER A 92 -8.95 -2.34 17.37
N GLU A 93 -7.69 -2.66 17.05
CA GLU A 93 -6.52 -2.56 17.94
C GLU A 93 -5.86 -1.17 17.89
N GLY A 94 -6.38 -0.25 17.08
CA GLY A 94 -5.85 1.10 16.92
C GLY A 94 -4.68 1.22 15.95
N HIS A 95 -4.28 0.13 15.26
CA HIS A 95 -3.23 0.19 14.26
C HIS A 95 -3.72 0.85 12.96
N ALA A 96 -2.92 1.78 12.44
CA ALA A 96 -3.15 2.39 11.13
C ALA A 96 -2.89 1.37 10.01
N LEU A 97 -3.83 1.23 9.08
CA LEU A 97 -3.75 0.31 7.95
C LEU A 97 -3.65 1.09 6.63
N PHE A 98 -2.60 0.82 5.87
CA PHE A 98 -2.34 1.41 4.56
C PHE A 98 -2.32 0.32 3.50
N ILE A 99 -3.03 0.52 2.39
CA ILE A 99 -3.11 -0.44 1.28
C ILE A 99 -2.63 0.18 -0.03
N GLU A 100 -1.81 -0.57 -0.75
CA GLU A 100 -1.49 -0.40 -2.18
C GLU A 100 -2.10 -1.59 -2.93
N ALA A 101 -2.98 -1.36 -3.89
CA ALA A 101 -3.67 -2.38 -4.65
C ALA A 101 -3.20 -2.47 -6.10
N LYS A 102 -3.05 -3.70 -6.61
CA LYS A 102 -2.62 -3.98 -7.99
C LYS A 102 -3.53 -5.03 -8.61
N ALA A 103 -3.83 -4.87 -9.90
CA ALA A 103 -4.66 -5.80 -10.67
C ALA A 103 -3.93 -6.41 -11.87
N HIS A 104 -2.76 -5.90 -12.24
CA HIS A 104 -1.91 -6.52 -13.26
C HIS A 104 -0.41 -6.25 -13.01
N ILE A 105 0.45 -7.13 -13.51
CA ILE A 105 1.91 -7.10 -13.22
C ILE A 105 2.62 -5.85 -13.77
N PRO A 106 2.33 -5.33 -14.98
CA PRO A 106 3.00 -4.15 -15.52
C PRO A 106 2.91 -2.92 -14.60
N GLU A 107 1.83 -2.80 -13.83
CA GLU A 107 1.56 -1.77 -12.82
C GLU A 107 2.55 -1.76 -11.65
N ALA A 108 3.27 -2.87 -11.43
CA ALA A 108 4.30 -2.95 -10.41
C ALA A 108 5.61 -2.29 -10.89
N ALA A 109 5.95 -2.44 -12.17
CA ALA A 109 7.17 -1.93 -12.79
C ALA A 109 7.08 -0.42 -13.04
N THR A 110 7.18 0.34 -11.96
CA THR A 110 7.01 1.80 -12.00
C THR A 110 8.32 2.52 -12.26
N PRO A 111 8.30 3.60 -13.08
CA PRO A 111 9.47 4.40 -13.37
C PRO A 111 9.91 5.18 -12.13
N THR A 112 11.06 5.86 -12.24
CA THR A 112 11.62 6.67 -11.16
C THR A 112 10.71 7.84 -10.72
N THR A 113 11.12 8.53 -9.65
CA THR A 113 10.42 9.70 -9.13
C THR A 113 10.18 10.76 -10.20
N LYS A 114 9.00 11.38 -10.16
CA LYS A 114 8.65 12.54 -11.01
C LYS A 114 9.11 13.88 -10.41
N ALA A 115 9.79 13.86 -9.26
CA ALA A 115 10.31 15.08 -8.65
C ALA A 115 11.36 15.73 -9.55
N THR A 116 11.21 17.03 -9.81
CA THR A 116 12.12 17.81 -10.66
C THR A 116 13.11 18.62 -9.84
N ALA A 117 12.69 19.17 -8.71
CA ALA A 117 13.52 19.97 -7.81
C ALA A 117 14.59 19.12 -7.11
N GLU A 118 15.82 19.61 -7.10
CA GLU A 118 16.99 18.90 -6.58
C GLU A 118 16.88 18.61 -5.07
N ALA A 119 16.41 19.58 -4.29
CA ALA A 119 16.15 19.38 -2.87
C ALA A 119 15.15 18.24 -2.61
N SER A 120 14.08 18.15 -3.41
CA SER A 120 13.09 17.07 -3.30
C SER A 120 13.67 15.72 -3.67
N LYS A 121 14.48 15.64 -4.73
CA LYS A 121 15.17 14.39 -5.13
C LYS A 121 16.10 13.91 -4.04
N LYS A 122 16.95 14.79 -3.50
CA LYS A 122 17.88 14.47 -2.42
C LYS A 122 17.15 13.98 -1.16
N LEU A 123 16.02 14.60 -0.81
CA LEU A 123 15.20 14.15 0.31
C LEU A 123 14.60 12.75 0.07
N ILE A 124 14.04 12.53 -1.12
CA ILE A 124 13.52 11.21 -1.53
C ILE A 124 14.60 10.14 -1.46
N GLU A 125 15.77 10.40 -2.07
CA GLU A 125 16.90 9.46 -2.08
C GLU A 125 17.38 9.13 -0.67
N GLY A 126 17.53 10.15 0.19
CA GLY A 126 17.92 9.97 1.59
C GLY A 126 16.91 9.12 2.36
N SER A 127 15.61 9.32 2.12
CA SER A 127 14.54 8.57 2.80
C SER A 127 14.40 7.14 2.29
N LEU A 128 14.51 6.92 0.99
CA LEU A 128 14.61 5.59 0.40
C LEU A 128 15.85 4.85 0.93
N ALA A 129 17.01 5.51 1.02
CA ALA A 129 18.23 4.90 1.53
C ALA A 129 18.12 4.50 3.01
N ARG A 130 17.47 5.34 3.84
CA ARG A 130 17.17 5.00 5.25
C ARG A 130 16.26 3.77 5.35
N ALA A 131 15.17 3.73 4.58
CA ALA A 131 14.26 2.60 4.56
C ALA A 131 14.93 1.32 4.05
N ARG A 132 15.70 1.40 2.96
CA ARG A 132 16.48 0.28 2.42
C ARG A 132 17.42 -0.30 3.48
N LYS A 133 18.17 0.54 4.20
CA LYS A 133 19.07 0.05 5.26
C LYS A 133 18.33 -0.71 6.37
N PHE A 134 17.06 -0.38 6.62
CA PHE A 134 16.24 -1.07 7.61
C PHE A 134 15.69 -2.41 7.12
N TYR A 135 15.13 -2.46 5.91
CA TYR A 135 14.54 -3.68 5.34
C TYR A 135 15.56 -4.64 4.72
N ALA A 136 16.60 -4.08 4.13
CA ALA A 136 17.57 -4.78 3.29
C ALA A 136 18.98 -4.27 3.62
N PRO A 137 19.47 -4.43 4.87
CA PRO A 137 20.73 -3.84 5.33
C PRO A 137 21.95 -4.27 4.51
N ARG A 138 21.92 -5.49 3.96
CA ARG A 138 23.01 -6.05 3.14
C ARG A 138 22.90 -5.71 1.65
N ALA A 139 21.78 -5.16 1.19
CA ALA A 139 21.60 -4.83 -0.21
C ALA A 139 22.37 -3.56 -0.59
N THR A 140 22.66 -3.40 -1.88
CA THR A 140 23.15 -2.13 -2.47
C THR A 140 22.20 -1.62 -3.56
N ALA A 141 21.04 -2.27 -3.72
CA ALA A 141 20.05 -1.95 -4.73
C ALA A 141 19.58 -0.49 -4.67
N SER A 142 19.39 0.11 -5.85
CA SER A 142 18.79 1.43 -5.98
C SER A 142 17.28 1.33 -5.87
N TRP A 143 16.72 1.91 -4.80
CA TRP A 143 15.27 1.96 -4.58
C TRP A 143 14.58 3.08 -5.37
N GLY A 144 15.36 3.91 -6.08
CA GLY A 144 14.84 4.97 -6.95
C GLY A 144 14.38 4.47 -8.32
N ASN A 145 14.83 3.27 -8.76
CA ASN A 145 14.49 2.67 -10.05
C ASN A 145 15.06 1.22 -10.15
N PRO A 146 14.32 0.22 -10.65
CA PRO A 146 12.87 0.18 -10.89
C PRO A 146 12.07 -0.07 -9.60
N PHE A 147 10.73 -0.05 -9.70
CA PHE A 147 9.80 -0.28 -8.58
C PHE A 147 9.73 0.84 -7.54
N TYR A 148 9.87 2.09 -7.99
CA TYR A 148 9.83 3.26 -7.11
C TYR A 148 8.55 3.35 -6.25
N GLN A 149 7.38 2.97 -6.79
CA GLN A 149 6.15 2.96 -6.00
C GLN A 149 6.23 1.96 -4.84
N TYR A 150 6.70 0.74 -5.09
CA TYR A 150 6.87 -0.25 -4.03
C TYR A 150 7.83 0.26 -2.94
N ALA A 151 8.98 0.77 -3.37
CA ALA A 151 10.00 1.31 -2.47
C ALA A 151 9.53 2.53 -1.67
N ASN A 152 8.72 3.42 -2.27
CA ASN A 152 8.21 4.59 -1.57
C ASN A 152 7.13 4.24 -0.54
N ARG A 153 6.35 3.16 -0.74
CA ARG A 153 5.42 2.64 0.29
C ARG A 153 6.18 2.09 1.48
N LEU A 154 7.24 1.32 1.23
CA LEU A 154 8.14 0.85 2.28
C LEU A 154 8.80 2.02 3.03
N ALA A 155 9.19 3.09 2.34
CA ALA A 155 9.77 4.26 3.01
C ALA A 155 8.78 4.97 3.93
N HIS A 156 7.52 5.13 3.53
CA HIS A 156 6.49 5.72 4.39
C HIS A 156 6.15 4.83 5.57
N HIS A 157 6.07 3.51 5.35
CA HIS A 157 5.86 2.58 6.44
C HIS A 157 7.05 2.56 7.42
N TYR A 158 8.30 2.62 6.94
CA TYR A 158 9.49 2.83 7.79
C TYR A 158 9.42 4.13 8.60
N TYR A 159 9.01 5.23 7.97
CA TYR A 159 8.82 6.50 8.65
C TYR A 159 7.81 6.42 9.80
N LEU A 160 6.70 5.70 9.60
CA LEU A 160 5.70 5.49 10.65
C LEU A 160 6.23 4.58 11.76
N ARG A 161 6.62 3.36 11.41
CA ARG A 161 7.01 2.31 12.37
C ARG A 161 8.28 2.62 13.12
N ARG A 162 9.30 3.11 12.42
CA ARG A 162 10.66 3.16 12.95
C ARG A 162 11.08 4.54 13.39
N ILE A 163 10.74 5.58 12.63
CA ILE A 163 11.09 6.96 12.98
C ILE A 163 10.10 7.51 14.02
N ASN A 164 8.80 7.32 13.79
CA ASN A 164 7.76 7.87 14.66
C ASN A 164 7.24 6.88 15.70
N GLU A 165 7.63 5.61 15.64
CA GLU A 165 7.19 4.55 16.57
C GLU A 165 5.67 4.36 16.61
N ILE A 166 5.01 4.64 15.47
CA ILE A 166 3.56 4.48 15.32
C ILE A 166 3.28 3.07 14.81
N PRO A 167 2.43 2.28 15.50
CA PRO A 167 1.96 1.00 15.00
C PRO A 167 1.21 1.18 13.68
N SER A 168 1.74 0.58 12.61
CA SER A 168 1.09 0.59 11.30
C SER A 168 1.26 -0.73 10.56
N VAL A 169 0.32 -1.03 9.69
CA VAL A 169 0.32 -2.21 8.83
C VAL A 169 0.31 -1.71 7.38
N LEU A 170 1.24 -2.19 6.57
CA LEU A 170 1.27 -1.97 5.13
C LEU A 170 0.85 -3.26 4.43
N VAL A 171 -0.12 -3.16 3.54
CA VAL A 171 -0.56 -4.30 2.73
C VAL A 171 -0.43 -3.97 1.25
N PHE A 172 0.25 -4.84 0.51
CA PHE A 172 0.13 -4.90 -0.93
C PHE A 172 -1.00 -5.88 -1.27
N LEU A 173 -2.13 -5.36 -1.75
CA LEU A 173 -3.29 -6.14 -2.14
C LEU A 173 -3.23 -6.46 -3.62
N TYR A 174 -3.28 -7.74 -3.95
CA TYR A 174 -3.22 -8.23 -5.31
C TYR A 174 -4.57 -8.86 -5.70
N PHE A 175 -5.19 -8.32 -6.75
CA PHE A 175 -6.39 -8.91 -7.32
C PHE A 175 -6.01 -10.03 -8.28
N VAL A 176 -6.59 -11.21 -8.08
CA VAL A 176 -6.52 -12.33 -9.06
C VAL A 176 -7.79 -12.35 -9.89
N ASN A 177 -7.69 -12.81 -11.14
CA ASN A 177 -8.80 -12.86 -12.10
C ASN A 177 -9.44 -11.48 -12.36
N ALA A 178 -8.62 -10.43 -12.37
CA ALA A 178 -9.02 -9.10 -12.81
C ALA A 178 -9.00 -9.04 -14.35
N ASP A 179 -10.00 -9.67 -14.98
CA ASP A 179 -10.08 -9.86 -16.43
C ASP A 179 -10.13 -8.53 -17.20
N ASP A 180 -10.61 -7.46 -16.56
CA ASP A 180 -10.64 -6.10 -17.09
C ASP A 180 -9.24 -5.50 -17.33
N MET A 181 -8.19 -6.12 -16.79
CA MET A 181 -6.79 -5.73 -16.97
C MET A 181 -5.91 -6.85 -17.54
N LEU A 182 -6.49 -7.98 -17.96
CA LEU A 182 -5.74 -9.21 -18.27
C LEU A 182 -4.76 -9.55 -17.13
N GLY A 183 -5.23 -9.40 -15.89
CA GLY A 183 -4.45 -9.59 -14.69
C GLY A 183 -4.07 -11.06 -14.45
N PRO A 184 -3.17 -11.32 -13.48
CA PRO A 184 -2.84 -12.67 -13.07
C PRO A 184 -4.08 -13.49 -12.68
N THR A 185 -4.09 -14.75 -13.07
CA THR A 185 -5.20 -15.69 -12.82
C THR A 185 -5.00 -16.49 -11.54
N SER A 186 -3.81 -16.40 -10.93
CA SER A 186 -3.46 -17.12 -9.71
C SER A 186 -2.64 -16.28 -8.72
N GLU A 187 -2.68 -16.67 -7.44
CA GLU A 187 -1.76 -16.09 -6.45
C GLU A 187 -0.30 -16.43 -6.76
N GLU A 188 -0.02 -17.56 -7.40
CA GLU A 188 1.34 -18.00 -7.68
C GLU A 188 2.05 -17.10 -8.70
N GLU A 189 1.33 -16.64 -9.72
CA GLU A 189 1.81 -15.63 -10.68
C GLU A 189 2.18 -14.33 -9.97
N TRP A 190 1.32 -13.84 -9.08
CA TRP A 190 1.64 -12.66 -8.26
C TRP A 190 2.84 -12.89 -7.35
N ARG A 191 2.91 -14.04 -6.68
CA ARG A 191 4.07 -14.39 -5.84
C ARG A 191 5.35 -14.43 -6.67
N GLY A 192 5.28 -14.86 -7.93
CA GLY A 192 6.38 -14.77 -8.90
C GLY A 192 6.84 -13.32 -9.12
N ALA A 193 5.89 -12.43 -9.41
CA ALA A 193 6.16 -11.00 -9.58
C ALA A 193 6.75 -10.35 -8.31
N VAL A 194 6.19 -10.65 -7.13
CA VAL A 194 6.68 -10.15 -5.83
C VAL A 194 8.11 -10.63 -5.57
N ARG A 195 8.42 -11.91 -5.84
CA ARG A 195 9.78 -12.44 -5.71
C ARG A 195 10.77 -11.69 -6.60
N LEU A 196 10.38 -11.33 -7.82
CA LEU A 196 11.21 -10.53 -8.72
C LEU A 196 11.45 -9.13 -8.14
N ILE A 197 10.40 -8.44 -7.68
CA ILE A 197 10.51 -7.12 -7.03
C ILE A 197 11.45 -7.20 -5.84
N HIS A 198 11.28 -8.20 -4.97
CA HIS A 198 12.12 -8.39 -3.80
C HIS A 198 13.58 -8.66 -4.18
N ALA A 199 13.82 -9.51 -5.17
CA ALA A 199 15.17 -9.80 -5.65
C ALA A 199 15.87 -8.53 -6.18
N VAL A 200 15.16 -7.72 -6.97
CA VAL A 200 15.71 -6.47 -7.53
C VAL A 200 15.97 -5.43 -6.44
N LEU A 201 15.07 -5.30 -5.45
CA LEU A 201 15.22 -4.36 -4.33
C LEU A 201 16.14 -4.87 -3.20
N GLY A 202 16.58 -6.14 -3.27
CA GLY A 202 17.37 -6.81 -2.24
C GLY A 202 16.62 -7.09 -0.94
N LEU A 203 15.29 -7.15 -1.00
CA LEU A 203 14.41 -7.42 0.14
C LEU A 203 14.47 -8.90 0.56
N PRO A 204 14.24 -9.20 1.86
CA PRO A 204 13.99 -10.57 2.28
C PRO A 204 12.70 -11.11 1.65
N LYS A 205 12.61 -12.44 1.52
CA LYS A 205 11.42 -13.12 0.97
C LYS A 205 10.13 -12.87 1.78
N ASP A 206 10.28 -12.52 3.05
CA ASP A 206 9.18 -12.30 3.98
C ASP A 206 9.41 -11.00 4.74
N LEU A 207 8.43 -10.10 4.66
CA LEU A 207 8.46 -8.80 5.33
C LEU A 207 7.45 -8.72 6.50
N ARG A 208 6.77 -9.82 6.84
CA ARG A 208 5.71 -9.84 7.87
C ARG A 208 6.22 -9.43 9.24
N THR A 209 7.46 -9.77 9.59
CA THR A 209 8.10 -9.35 10.84
C THR A 209 8.24 -7.82 10.96
N TYR A 210 8.21 -7.11 9.84
CA TYR A 210 8.20 -5.66 9.82
C TYR A 210 6.79 -5.06 9.85
N GLY A 211 5.74 -5.85 9.65
CA GLY A 211 4.37 -5.36 9.49
C GLY A 211 3.95 -5.08 8.04
N VAL A 212 4.67 -5.66 7.06
CA VAL A 212 4.34 -5.56 5.63
C VAL A 212 3.84 -6.91 5.12
N TYR A 213 2.70 -6.91 4.45
CA TYR A 213 2.00 -8.14 4.06
C TYR A 213 1.58 -8.09 2.60
N ASP A 214 1.58 -9.25 1.95
CA ASP A 214 0.95 -9.45 0.65
C ASP A 214 -0.39 -10.16 0.86
N ALA A 215 -1.48 -9.58 0.35
CA ALA A 215 -2.83 -10.15 0.43
C ALA A 215 -3.40 -10.37 -0.96
N PHE A 216 -4.26 -11.37 -1.10
CA PHE A 216 -4.83 -11.77 -2.38
C PHE A 216 -6.36 -11.84 -2.32
N LEU A 217 -7.02 -11.27 -3.32
CA LEU A 217 -8.47 -11.25 -3.43
C LEU A 217 -8.91 -11.57 -4.87
N ASP A 218 -9.79 -12.57 -5.01
CA ASP A 218 -10.34 -12.95 -6.30
C ASP A 218 -11.42 -11.96 -6.74
N ALA A 219 -11.16 -11.24 -7.83
CA ALA A 219 -12.06 -10.24 -8.38
C ALA A 219 -13.39 -10.84 -8.87
N ARG A 220 -13.44 -12.14 -9.20
CA ARG A 220 -14.68 -12.84 -9.57
C ARG A 220 -15.70 -12.83 -8.43
N LEU A 221 -15.25 -12.82 -7.18
CA LEU A 221 -16.11 -12.75 -6.00
C LEU A 221 -16.76 -11.37 -5.80
N LEU A 222 -16.36 -10.37 -6.60
CA LEU A 222 -16.84 -9.00 -6.54
C LEU A 222 -17.74 -8.63 -7.72
N GLN A 223 -17.83 -9.46 -8.75
CA GLN A 223 -18.53 -9.15 -10.00
C GLN A 223 -20.03 -8.90 -9.81
N ASP A 224 -20.66 -9.65 -8.91
CA ASP A 224 -22.09 -9.52 -8.58
C ASP A 224 -22.44 -8.20 -7.89
N ALA A 225 -21.44 -7.47 -7.38
CA ALA A 225 -21.59 -6.26 -6.60
C ALA A 225 -21.26 -4.97 -7.35
N VAL A 226 -20.99 -5.06 -8.65
CA VAL A 226 -20.63 -3.90 -9.48
C VAL A 226 -21.86 -3.13 -9.99
N ASN A 227 -23.04 -3.76 -9.98
CA ASN A 227 -24.29 -3.19 -10.50
C ASN A 227 -25.05 -2.38 -9.44
#